data_AF-R7N0R3-F1
#
_entry.id   AF-R7N0R3-F1
#
_cell.length_a   1.000
_cell.length_b   1.000
_cell.length_c   1.000
_cell.angle_alpha   90.00
_cell.angle_beta   90.00
_cell.angle_gamma   90.00
#
_symmetry.space_group_name_H-M   'P 1'
#
loop_
_entity.id
_entity.type
_entity.pdbx_description
1 polymer ?
#
loop_
_entity_poly.entity_id
_entity_poly.type
_entity_poly.pdbx_seq_one_letter_code
_entity_poly.pdbx_strand_id
1 'polypeptide(L)'
;MILHGSCRVNGVTGQLADEFACGAKDAGHHVTKVELREKTIKDCAGCGACQINGGNCVQKDDMATIYQEILEADVIVLASPVYYYTWISLMKRTLDRTFALQSLLHNKKFSFFPQELHRRNNICRSCSILIVNIFSALKETKMEDM
;
A
#
# COMPACT_ATOMS: atom_id res chain seq x y z
N MET A 1 -4.71 -5.78 3.89
CA MET A 1 -3.25 -5.77 4.09
C MET A 1 -2.74 -4.34 4.19
N ILE A 2 -1.76 -4.08 5.05
CA ILE A 2 -1.06 -2.80 5.19
C ILE A 2 0.40 -3.00 4.79
N LEU A 3 0.88 -2.24 3.81
CA LEU A 3 2.29 -2.14 3.47
C LEU A 3 2.88 -0.96 4.23
N HIS A 4 3.73 -1.24 5.22
CA HIS A 4 4.35 -0.22 6.05
C HIS A 4 5.77 0.08 5.56
N GLY A 5 5.96 1.30 5.04
CA GLY A 5 7.23 1.75 4.47
C GLY A 5 8.14 2.50 5.44
N SER A 6 7.71 2.92 6.64
CA SER A 6 8.60 3.71 7.50
C SER A 6 9.84 2.90 7.93
N CYS A 7 11.03 3.48 7.75
CA CYS A 7 12.26 2.90 8.31
C CYS A 7 12.39 3.11 9.84
N ARG A 8 11.55 3.98 10.42
CA ARG A 8 11.56 4.26 11.86
C ARG A 8 10.65 3.27 12.59
N VAL A 9 11.21 2.55 13.56
CA VAL A 9 10.49 1.58 14.40
C VAL A 9 9.35 2.24 15.18
N ASN A 10 9.61 3.40 15.80
CA ASN A 10 8.63 4.16 16.59
C ASN A 10 8.21 5.46 15.86
N GLY A 11 7.89 5.35 14.57
CA GLY A 11 7.49 6.49 13.74
C GLY A 11 5.99 6.78 13.79
N VAL A 12 5.62 8.04 13.54
CA VAL A 12 4.21 8.47 13.44
C VAL A 12 3.44 7.69 12.37
N THR A 13 4.06 7.41 11.22
CA THR A 13 3.44 6.57 10.17
C THR A 13 3.09 5.18 10.67
N GLY A 14 3.94 4.59 11.52
CA GLY A 14 3.71 3.28 12.11
C GLY A 14 2.54 3.31 13.10
N GLN A 15 2.53 4.31 13.99
CA GLN A 15 1.42 4.51 14.93
C GLN A 15 0.08 4.68 14.21
N LEU A 16 0.03 5.50 13.15
CA LEU A 16 -1.18 5.67 12.35
C LEU A 16 -1.62 4.39 11.64
N ALA A 17 -0.68 3.57 11.17
CA ALA A 17 -0.97 2.26 10.60
C ALA A 17 -1.53 1.30 11.66
N ASP A 18 -1.04 1.37 12.89
CA ASP A 18 -1.52 0.55 14.01
C ASP A 18 -2.94 0.96 14.44
N GLU A 19 -3.23 2.25 14.51
CA GLU A 19 -4.60 2.75 14.77
C GLU A 19 -5.58 2.35 13.67
N PHE A 20 -5.18 2.45 12.40
CA PHE A 20 -5.99 1.93 11.29
C PHE A 20 -6.23 0.42 11.42
N ALA A 21 -5.19 -0.35 11.75
CA ALA A 21 -5.31 -1.78 11.94
C ALA A 21 -6.25 -2.12 13.12
N CYS A 22 -6.21 -1.34 14.19
CA CYS A 22 -7.10 -1.46 15.34
C CYS A 22 -8.56 -1.27 14.91
N GLY A 23 -8.88 -0.12 14.29
CA GLY A 23 -10.25 0.15 13.85
C GLY A 23 -10.79 -0.85 12.82
N ALA A 24 -9.94 -1.33 11.90
CA ALA A 24 -10.33 -2.37 10.95
C ALA A 24 -10.60 -3.73 11.61
N LYS A 25 -9.80 -4.11 12.62
CA LYS A 25 -10.03 -5.33 13.41
C LYS A 25 -11.31 -5.22 14.24
N ASP A 26 -11.56 -4.07 14.85
CA ASP A 26 -12.77 -3.80 15.64
C ASP A 26 -14.04 -3.88 14.77
N ALA A 27 -13.94 -3.50 13.49
CA ALA A 27 -14.99 -3.68 12.50
C ALA A 27 -15.16 -5.14 12.00
N GLY A 28 -14.39 -6.09 12.54
CA GLY A 28 -14.47 -7.51 12.20
C GLY A 28 -13.66 -7.92 10.97
N HIS A 29 -12.73 -7.08 10.48
CA HIS A 29 -11.89 -7.41 9.34
C HIS A 29 -10.56 -8.07 9.75
N HIS A 30 -10.05 -8.94 8.88
CA HIS A 30 -8.70 -9.48 9.04
C HIS A 30 -7.66 -8.48 8.53
N VAL A 31 -6.63 -8.21 9.33
CA VAL A 31 -5.59 -7.22 9.01
C VAL A 31 -4.21 -7.83 9.15
N THR A 32 -3.51 -7.95 8.03
CA THR A 32 -2.07 -8.25 7.96
C THR A 32 -1.29 -6.97 7.73
N LYS A 33 -0.24 -6.73 8.53
CA LYS A 33 0.69 -5.61 8.37
C LYS A 33 2.07 -6.14 7.99
N VAL A 34 2.61 -5.69 6.86
CA VAL A 34 3.94 -6.04 6.37
C VAL A 34 4.90 -4.89 6.59
N GLU A 35 5.92 -5.14 7.39
CA GLU A 35 7.04 -4.23 7.65
C GLU A 35 8.05 -4.30 6.51
N LEU A 36 7.95 -3.39 5.52
CA LEU A 36 8.83 -3.41 4.34
C LEU A 36 10.31 -3.24 4.71
N ARG A 37 10.61 -2.56 5.82
CA ARG A 37 11.98 -2.36 6.31
C ARG A 37 12.68 -3.67 6.72
N GLU A 38 11.90 -4.72 6.97
CA GLU A 38 12.40 -6.04 7.39
C GLU A 38 12.50 -7.00 6.19
N LYS A 39 12.25 -6.52 4.97
CA LYS A 39 12.24 -7.30 3.73
C LYS A 39 13.40 -6.91 2.83
N THR A 40 14.00 -7.92 2.21
CA THR A 40 14.94 -7.75 1.11
C THR A 40 14.14 -7.62 -0.18
N ILE A 41 14.05 -6.40 -0.69
CA ILE A 41 13.37 -6.08 -1.95
C ILE A 41 14.41 -5.43 -2.87
N LYS A 42 14.60 -6.01 -4.06
CA LYS A 42 15.47 -5.44 -5.10
C LYS A 42 14.70 -4.45 -5.96
N ASP A 43 15.42 -3.55 -6.62
CA ASP A 43 14.82 -2.66 -7.61
C ASP A 43 14.23 -3.45 -8.78
N CYS A 44 13.20 -2.91 -9.42
CA CYS A 44 12.63 -3.54 -10.59
C CYS A 44 13.64 -3.46 -11.75
N ALA A 45 14.01 -4.61 -12.33
CA ALA A 45 14.92 -4.66 -13.47
C ALA A 45 14.29 -4.19 -14.79
N GLY A 46 12.97 -3.93 -14.83
CA GLY A 46 12.27 -3.51 -16.05
C GLY A 46 12.28 -4.53 -17.20
N CYS A 47 12.60 -5.80 -16.92
CA CYS A 47 12.84 -6.81 -17.96
C CYS A 47 11.57 -7.34 -18.66
N GLY A 48 10.37 -7.07 -18.11
CA GLY A 48 9.10 -7.52 -18.68
C GLY A 48 8.82 -9.03 -18.59
N ALA A 49 9.74 -9.85 -18.09
CA ALA A 49 9.59 -11.31 -18.03
C ALA A 49 8.32 -11.77 -17.28
N CYS A 50 7.91 -11.02 -16.25
CA CYS A 50 6.68 -11.29 -15.50
C CYS A 50 5.41 -11.20 -16.37
N GLN A 51 5.41 -10.39 -17.43
CA GLN A 51 4.24 -10.24 -18.30
C GLN A 51 4.01 -11.44 -19.21
N ILE A 52 5.08 -12.19 -19.54
CA ILE A 52 5.01 -13.34 -20.44
C ILE A 52 4.91 -14.68 -19.71
N ASN A 53 5.29 -14.75 -18.43
CA ASN A 53 5.30 -15.99 -17.65
C ASN A 53 4.16 -16.09 -16.61
N GLY A 54 3.06 -15.35 -16.82
CA GLY A 54 1.88 -15.42 -15.97
C GLY A 54 1.99 -14.65 -14.64
N GLY A 55 2.78 -13.59 -14.60
CA GLY A 55 2.92 -12.71 -13.43
C GLY A 55 4.00 -13.14 -12.44
N ASN A 56 4.83 -14.13 -12.81
CA ASN A 56 5.89 -14.62 -11.94
C ASN A 56 7.19 -13.83 -12.13
N CYS A 57 7.58 -13.06 -11.11
CA CYS A 57 8.84 -12.33 -11.19
C CYS A 57 10.06 -13.26 -11.15
N VAL A 58 11.00 -13.09 -12.09
CA VAL A 58 12.27 -13.84 -12.13
C VAL A 58 13.26 -13.49 -11.01
N GLN A 59 13.16 -12.28 -10.43
CA GLN A 59 13.96 -11.89 -9.27
C GLN A 59 13.50 -12.63 -8.02
N LYS A 60 14.41 -13.39 -7.39
CA LYS A 60 14.20 -14.10 -6.13
C LYS A 60 14.58 -13.18 -4.96
N ASP A 61 13.57 -12.67 -4.29
CA ASP A 61 13.64 -11.82 -3.10
C ASP A 61 12.30 -11.89 -2.34
N ASP A 62 12.12 -11.12 -1.27
CA ASP A 62 10.94 -11.22 -0.39
C ASP A 62 9.64 -10.72 -1.05
N MET A 63 9.70 -10.21 -2.29
CA MET A 63 8.49 -9.86 -3.03
C MET A 63 7.61 -11.08 -3.30
N ALA A 64 8.17 -12.29 -3.37
CA ALA A 64 7.38 -13.51 -3.60
C ALA A 64 6.25 -13.67 -2.56
N THR A 65 6.55 -13.45 -1.28
CA THR A 65 5.55 -13.50 -0.21
C THR A 65 4.63 -12.28 -0.24
N ILE A 66 5.17 -11.08 -0.51
CA ILE A 66 4.36 -9.86 -0.63
C ILE A 66 3.33 -9.98 -1.77
N TYR A 67 3.68 -10.63 -2.88
CA TYR A 67 2.76 -10.86 -3.99
C TYR A 67 1.57 -11.73 -3.57
N GLN A 68 1.81 -12.78 -2.80
CA GLN A 68 0.74 -13.64 -2.29
C GLN A 68 -0.22 -12.86 -1.39
N GLU A 69 0.32 -12.10 -0.43
CA GLU A 69 -0.50 -11.26 0.45
C GLU A 69 -1.29 -10.19 -0.33
N ILE A 70 -0.70 -9.59 -1.38
CA ILE A 70 -1.39 -8.63 -2.26
C ILE A 70 -2.57 -9.29 -2.99
N LEU A 71 -2.39 -10.51 -3.50
CA LEU A 71 -3.44 -11.22 -4.22
C LEU A 71 -4.60 -11.60 -3.29
N GLU A 72 -4.29 -12.07 -2.08
CA GLU A 72 -5.26 -12.44 -1.04
C GLU A 72 -6.01 -11.23 -0.45
N ALA A 73 -5.37 -10.06 -0.38
CA ALA A 73 -5.96 -8.89 0.27
C ALA A 73 -7.06 -8.21 -0.55
N ASP A 74 -8.25 -8.05 0.00
CA ASP A 74 -9.32 -7.23 -0.63
C ASP A 74 -8.98 -5.73 -0.65
N VAL A 75 -8.32 -5.26 0.41
CA VAL A 75 -7.93 -3.86 0.61
C VAL A 75 -6.44 -3.78 0.89
N ILE A 76 -5.75 -2.86 0.22
CA ILE A 76 -4.31 -2.61 0.40
C ILE A 76 -4.14 -1.17 0.88
N VAL A 77 -3.45 -1.01 2.01
CA VAL A 77 -3.13 0.29 2.59
C VAL A 77 -1.66 0.56 2.45
N LEU A 78 -1.30 1.71 1.87
CA LEU A 78 0.09 2.15 1.75
C LEU A 78 0.42 3.13 2.87
N ALA A 79 1.10 2.66 3.91
CA ALA A 79 1.53 3.50 5.02
C ALA A 79 2.99 3.93 4.80
N SER A 80 3.19 5.12 4.24
CA SER A 80 4.53 5.65 3.93
C SER A 80 4.70 7.07 4.50
N PRO A 81 5.87 7.42 5.05
CA PRO A 81 6.19 8.82 5.31
C PRO A 81 6.43 9.55 3.99
N VAL A 82 6.19 10.87 3.98
CA VAL A 82 6.45 11.72 2.82
C VAL A 82 7.87 12.27 2.90
N TYR A 83 8.78 11.77 2.06
CA TYR A 83 10.14 12.29 1.92
C TYR A 83 10.28 12.94 0.55
N TYR A 84 10.73 14.20 0.51
CA TYR A 84 10.83 14.99 -0.73
C TYR A 84 9.53 14.97 -1.56
N TYR A 85 8.42 15.39 -0.94
CA TYR A 85 7.12 15.55 -1.59
C TYR A 85 6.48 14.27 -2.16
N THR A 86 7.03 13.08 -1.87
CA THR A 86 6.49 11.82 -2.37
C THR A 86 6.77 10.64 -1.43
N TRP A 87 6.38 9.44 -1.86
CA TRP A 87 6.68 8.19 -1.17
C TRP A 87 8.19 7.98 -1.07
N ILE A 88 8.63 7.32 0.00
CA ILE A 88 10.03 6.94 0.11
C ILE A 88 10.43 5.90 -0.97
N SER A 89 11.74 5.79 -1.23
CA SER A 89 12.31 4.85 -2.20
C SER A 89 11.91 3.40 -1.95
N LEU A 90 11.88 2.95 -0.68
CA LEU A 90 11.47 1.59 -0.33
C LEU A 90 10.03 1.29 -0.74
N MET A 91 9.09 2.20 -0.48
CA MET A 91 7.69 2.06 -0.89
C MET A 91 7.57 2.06 -2.41
N LYS A 92 8.25 3.01 -3.08
CA LYS A 92 8.24 3.09 -4.55
C LYS A 92 8.82 1.84 -5.20
N ARG A 93 9.91 1.29 -4.66
CA ARG A 93 10.51 0.02 -5.08
C ARG A 93 9.49 -1.12 -4.99
N THR A 94 8.82 -1.29 -3.85
CA THR A 94 7.79 -2.32 -3.69
C THR A 94 6.68 -2.16 -4.73
N LEU A 95 6.22 -0.93 -4.98
CA LEU A 95 5.17 -0.65 -5.95
C LEU A 95 5.61 -0.87 -7.40
N ASP A 96 6.85 -0.53 -7.76
CA ASP A 96 7.36 -0.80 -9.12
C ASP A 96 7.44 -2.31 -9.42
N ARG A 97 7.61 -3.12 -8.37
CA ARG A 97 7.66 -4.57 -8.48
C ARG A 97 6.26 -5.18 -8.63
N THR A 98 5.18 -4.50 -8.23
CA THR A 98 3.79 -4.99 -8.39
C THR A 98 3.31 -4.99 -9.84
N PHE A 99 4.06 -4.39 -10.77
CA PHE A 99 3.84 -4.54 -12.21
C PHE A 99 3.69 -6.01 -12.61
N ALA A 100 4.40 -6.93 -11.94
CA ALA A 100 4.26 -8.37 -12.16
C ALA A 100 2.83 -8.91 -11.96
N LEU A 101 2.03 -8.26 -11.11
CA LEU A 101 0.67 -8.69 -10.80
C LEU A 101 -0.40 -8.00 -11.67
N GLN A 102 -0.02 -7.14 -12.61
CA GLN A 102 -0.97 -6.32 -13.37
C GLN A 102 -2.09 -7.15 -14.03
N SER A 103 -1.75 -8.28 -14.65
CA SER A 103 -2.70 -9.20 -15.30
C SER A 103 -3.50 -10.07 -14.32
N LEU A 104 -3.18 -10.05 -13.03
CA LEU A 104 -3.86 -10.82 -11.99
C LEU A 104 -4.81 -9.95 -11.16
N LEU A 105 -4.65 -8.63 -11.20
CA LEU A 105 -5.39 -7.67 -10.37
C LEU A 105 -6.69 -7.16 -11.00
N HIS A 106 -7.40 -8.00 -11.76
CA HIS A 106 -8.61 -7.62 -12.53
C HIS A 106 -9.82 -7.21 -11.66
N ASN A 107 -9.84 -7.62 -10.39
CA ASN A 107 -10.97 -7.39 -9.46
C ASN A 107 -10.67 -6.34 -8.39
N LYS A 108 -9.57 -5.59 -8.48
CA LYS A 108 -9.20 -4.58 -7.49
C LYS A 108 -9.26 -3.19 -8.14
N LYS A 109 -10.13 -2.31 -7.63
CA LYS A 109 -10.25 -0.93 -8.12
C LYS A 109 -9.05 -0.11 -7.65
N PHE A 110 -8.27 0.42 -8.61
CA PHE A 110 -7.19 1.36 -8.34
C PHE A 110 -7.74 2.79 -8.32
N SER A 111 -8.05 3.30 -7.13
CA SER A 111 -8.47 4.70 -6.97
C SER A 111 -7.29 5.53 -6.47
N PHE A 112 -6.76 6.37 -7.34
CA PHE A 112 -5.72 7.34 -6.99
C PHE A 112 -6.40 8.63 -6.56
N PHE A 113 -6.35 8.97 -5.27
CA PHE A 113 -6.77 10.28 -4.81
C PHE A 113 -5.55 11.20 -4.79
N PRO A 114 -5.37 12.11 -5.76
CA PRO A 114 -4.41 13.18 -5.59
C PRO A 114 -4.87 14.04 -4.41
N GLN A 115 -4.00 14.28 -3.44
CA GLN A 115 -4.33 15.22 -2.37
C GLN A 115 -4.38 16.64 -2.93
N GLU A 116 -5.58 17.21 -2.97
CA GLU A 116 -5.73 18.66 -3.05
C GLU A 116 -5.35 19.29 -1.70
N LEU A 117 -4.37 20.18 -1.74
CA LEU A 117 -3.84 20.90 -0.60
C LEU A 117 -4.81 22.02 -0.18
N HIS A 118 -5.90 21.71 0.53
CA HIS A 118 -6.80 22.76 1.03
C HIS A 118 -6.24 23.40 2.31
N ARG A 119 -5.55 24.53 2.15
CA ARG A 119 -5.06 25.39 3.22
C ARG A 119 -6.24 26.19 3.80
N ARG A 120 -6.77 25.81 4.96
CA ARG A 120 -7.63 26.71 5.76
C ARG A 120 -7.20 26.73 7.23
N ASN A 121 -6.71 27.91 7.62
CA ASN A 121 -6.63 28.52 8.94
C ASN A 121 -5.96 27.75 10.10
N ASN A 122 -4.69 28.10 10.32
CA ASN A 122 -3.99 28.19 11.62
C ASN A 122 -4.24 27.07 12.65
N ILE A 123 -3.55 25.94 12.46
CA ILE A 123 -2.70 25.29 13.47
C ILE A 123 -1.41 24.87 12.76
N CYS A 124 -0.26 25.42 13.16
CA CYS A 124 1.05 25.02 12.68
C CYS A 124 1.52 23.81 13.49
N ARG A 125 1.72 22.64 12.86
CA ARG A 125 2.85 21.70 13.09
C ARG A 125 3.05 20.84 11.84
N SER A 126 4.31 20.55 11.57
CA SER A 126 4.91 19.77 10.48
C SER A 126 4.46 18.31 10.32
N CYS A 127 3.17 17.99 10.52
CA CYS A 127 2.63 16.67 10.23
C CYS A 127 2.27 16.57 8.75
N SER A 128 3.24 16.08 8.00
CA SER A 128 3.10 15.31 6.77
C SER A 128 1.69 14.75 6.65
N ILE A 129 0.92 15.26 5.69
CA ILE A 129 -0.36 14.68 5.36
C ILE A 129 -0.06 13.24 4.95
N LEU A 130 -0.52 12.29 5.76
CA LEU A 130 -0.47 10.87 5.47
C LEU A 130 -1.36 10.69 4.23
N ILE A 131 -0.77 10.53 3.05
CA ILE A 131 -1.50 9.96 1.92
C ILE A 131 -1.69 8.49 2.30
N VAL A 132 -2.72 8.20 3.10
CA VAL A 132 -3.30 6.87 3.12
C VAL A 132 -3.99 6.74 1.77
N ASN A 133 -3.25 6.25 0.77
CA ASN A 133 -3.91 5.71 -0.40
C ASN A 133 -4.60 4.44 0.09
N ILE A 134 -5.84 4.61 0.54
CA ILE A 134 -6.77 3.51 0.77
C ILE A 134 -7.12 3.03 -0.63
N PHE A 135 -6.53 1.91 -1.06
CA PHE A 135 -7.10 1.15 -2.18
C PHE A 135 -8.36 0.47 -1.67
N SER A 136 -9.44 1.24 -1.65
CA SER A 136 -10.75 0.75 -1.31
C SER A 136 -11.34 0.10 -2.57
N ALA A 137 -11.24 -1.22 -2.67
CA ALA A 137 -12.26 -1.98 -3.34
C ALA A 137 -13.51 -1.99 -2.42
N LEU A 138 -14.14 -0.82 -2.23
CA LEU A 138 -15.54 -0.80 -1.84
C LEU A 138 -16.29 -1.44 -3.02
N LYS A 139 -16.55 -2.74 -2.91
CA LYS A 139 -17.75 -3.28 -3.51
C LYS A 139 -18.90 -2.42 -2.98
N GLU A 140 -19.63 -1.82 -3.90
CA GLU A 140 -21.01 -1.44 -3.69
C GLU A 140 -21.74 -2.68 -3.17
N THR A 141 -21.83 -2.83 -1.85
CA THR A 141 -22.89 -3.65 -1.26
C THR A 141 -24.15 -2.82 -1.34
N LYS A 142 -24.87 -3.01 -2.45
CA LYS A 142 -26.32 -2.82 -2.63
C LYS A 142 -26.94 -1.67 -1.81
N MET A 143 -27.09 -0.52 -2.46
CA MET A 143 -28.22 0.37 -2.27
C MET A 143 -29.17 0.17 -3.47
N GLU A 144 -29.76 -1.02 -3.53
CA GLU A 144 -30.89 -1.37 -4.41
C GLU A 144 -31.80 -2.26 -3.55
N ASP A 145 -32.48 -1.61 -2.61
CA ASP A 145 -33.73 -2.03 -1.98
C ASP A 145 -34.38 -0.75 -1.43
N MET A 146 -34.73 0.16 -2.34
CA MET A 146 -35.84 1.14 -2.24
C MET A 146 -36.17 1.71 -3.61
#